data_AF-A0A317ZB58-F1
#
_entry.id   AF-A0A317ZB58-F1
#
_cell.length_a   1.000
_cell.length_b   1.000
_cell.length_c   1.000
_cell.angle_alpha   90.00
_cell.angle_beta   90.00
_cell.angle_gamma   90.00
#
_symmetry.space_group_name_H-M   'P 1'
#
loop_
_entity.id
_entity.type
_entity.pdbx_description
1 polymer ?
#
loop_
_entity_poly.entity_id
_entity_poly.type
_entity_poly.pdbx_seq_one_letter_code
_entity_poly.pdbx_strand_id
1 'polypeptide(L)'
;SGILVWLFSYLVESPMAYVLILAALCCCLTIFLVPKFSKKVTETEGNQTHSKKSLKEYKLMMIGIVALGMIAGVSVSLISPFIPVILKHQGISVSLIGLFMAMISLTAIFAAPIYASKNVSRYKQWLFFISELVAGLLLLMFLTSLPSLIILLILVFRAFLYTGSAIAQELIELELFPKPHLGFFFGLSQSSFFIGDALG
;
A
#
# COMPACT_ATOMS: atom_id res chain seq x y z
N SER A 1 -9.76 2.55 -14.89
CA SER A 1 -8.37 2.32 -15.29
C SER A 1 -8.02 0.92 -14.78
N GLY A 2 -7.50 0.04 -15.63
CA GLY A 2 -7.61 -1.42 -15.44
C GLY A 2 -7.01 -2.22 -16.60
N ILE A 3 -5.88 -1.74 -17.13
CA ILE A 3 -5.29 -2.30 -18.36
C ILE A 3 -4.76 -3.71 -18.09
N LEU A 4 -4.14 -3.93 -16.93
CA LEU A 4 -3.68 -5.25 -16.50
C LEU A 4 -4.86 -6.22 -16.32
N VAL A 5 -5.92 -5.77 -15.66
CA VAL A 5 -7.15 -6.56 -15.49
C VAL A 5 -7.80 -6.88 -16.84
N TRP A 6 -7.88 -5.91 -17.75
CA TRP A 6 -8.42 -6.09 -19.09
C TRP A 6 -7.59 -7.10 -19.89
N LEU A 7 -6.26 -7.02 -19.84
CA LEU A 7 -5.36 -7.99 -20.47
C LEU A 7 -5.54 -9.40 -19.89
N PHE A 8 -5.63 -9.55 -18.57
CA PHE A 8 -5.85 -10.86 -17.94
C PHE A 8 -7.20 -11.47 -18.30
N SER A 9 -8.24 -10.65 -18.49
CA SER A 9 -9.55 -11.15 -18.92
C SER A 9 -9.53 -11.78 -20.32
N TYR A 10 -8.55 -11.43 -21.16
CA TYR A 10 -8.42 -11.92 -22.53
C TYR A 10 -7.48 -13.13 -22.67
N LEU A 11 -6.51 -13.26 -21.74
CA LEU A 11 -5.41 -14.21 -21.84
C LEU A 11 -5.59 -15.47 -20.97
N VAL A 12 -6.50 -15.47 -19.98
CA VAL A 12 -6.50 -16.47 -18.92
C VAL A 12 -7.91 -16.92 -18.52
N GLU A 13 -8.09 -18.24 -18.31
CA GLU A 13 -9.36 -18.85 -17.89
C GLU A 13 -9.79 -18.49 -16.45
N SER A 14 -8.84 -18.16 -15.56
CA SER A 14 -9.07 -17.86 -14.13
C SER A 14 -8.43 -16.52 -13.69
N PRO A 15 -8.90 -15.37 -14.22
CA PRO A 15 -8.26 -14.06 -13.99
C PRO A 15 -8.15 -13.66 -12.52
N MET A 16 -9.07 -14.12 -11.66
CA MET A 16 -9.07 -13.83 -10.22
C MET A 16 -7.81 -14.36 -9.50
N ALA A 17 -7.37 -15.58 -9.82
CA ALA A 17 -6.21 -16.18 -9.16
C ALA A 17 -4.92 -15.42 -9.47
N TYR A 18 -4.76 -14.99 -10.73
CA TYR A 18 -3.60 -14.21 -11.17
C TYR A 18 -3.61 -12.81 -10.57
N VAL A 19 -4.77 -12.17 -10.46
CA VAL A 19 -4.90 -10.87 -9.78
C VAL A 19 -4.49 -10.98 -8.32
N LEU A 20 -4.94 -12.02 -7.60
CA LEU A 20 -4.56 -12.24 -6.20
C LEU A 20 -3.06 -12.49 -6.02
N ILE A 21 -2.47 -13.33 -6.88
CA ILE A 21 -1.02 -13.62 -6.84
C ILE A 21 -0.22 -12.37 -7.16
N LEU A 22 -0.58 -11.63 -8.22
CA LEU A 22 0.13 -10.41 -8.61
C LEU A 22 0.02 -9.34 -7.52
N ALA A 23 -1.17 -9.16 -6.94
CA ALA A 23 -1.37 -8.23 -5.84
C ALA A 23 -0.53 -8.60 -4.61
N ALA A 24 -0.48 -9.88 -4.24
CA ALA A 24 0.38 -10.37 -3.16
C ALA A 24 1.87 -10.13 -3.46
N LEU A 25 2.30 -10.34 -4.72
CA LEU A 25 3.67 -10.03 -5.16
C LEU A 25 3.96 -8.53 -5.07
N CYS A 26 3.02 -7.66 -5.46
CA CYS A 26 3.17 -6.21 -5.35
C CYS A 26 3.33 -5.79 -3.88
N CYS A 27 2.51 -6.30 -2.96
CA CYS A 27 2.68 -6.08 -1.51
C CYS A 27 4.05 -6.57 -1.01
N CYS A 28 4.54 -7.71 -1.50
CA CYS A 28 5.88 -8.17 -1.13
C CYS A 28 7.00 -7.32 -1.75
N LEU A 29 6.79 -6.74 -2.94
CA LEU A 29 7.79 -5.91 -3.61
C LEU A 29 7.95 -4.55 -2.91
N THR A 30 6.88 -3.94 -2.42
CA THR A 30 6.95 -2.66 -1.69
C THR A 30 7.88 -2.75 -0.48
N ILE A 31 7.94 -3.92 0.18
CA ILE A 31 8.86 -4.20 1.29
C ILE A 31 10.33 -3.97 0.92
N PHE A 32 10.74 -4.36 -0.28
CA PHE A 32 12.14 -4.23 -0.72
C PHE A 32 12.47 -2.81 -1.20
N LEU A 33 11.44 -2.07 -1.63
CA LEU A 33 11.57 -0.72 -2.16
C LEU A 33 11.60 0.35 -1.07
N VAL A 34 11.04 0.07 0.11
CA VAL A 34 11.19 0.97 1.25
C VAL A 34 12.66 1.05 1.62
N PRO A 35 13.29 2.23 1.48
CA PRO A 35 14.72 2.36 1.70
C PRO A 35 15.05 2.05 3.17
N LYS A 36 15.89 1.04 3.39
CA LYS A 36 16.41 0.66 4.70
C LYS A 36 17.35 1.76 5.18
N PHE A 37 16.86 2.67 6.02
CA PHE A 37 17.73 3.69 6.58
C PHE A 37 18.49 3.19 7.80
N SER A 38 19.81 3.09 7.58
CA SER A 38 20.82 3.06 8.63
C SER A 38 20.67 4.29 9.52
N LYS A 39 20.59 4.03 10.81
CA LYS A 39 20.55 5.00 11.90
C LYS A 39 21.85 5.82 11.85
N LYS A 40 21.83 7.00 11.23
CA LYS A 40 22.71 8.17 11.48
C LYS A 40 22.52 9.21 10.37
N VAL A 41 21.53 10.08 10.54
CA VAL A 41 21.81 11.50 10.34
C VAL A 41 21.86 12.06 11.74
N THR A 42 23.03 11.91 12.35
CA THR A 42 23.38 12.62 13.57
C THR A 42 23.04 14.08 13.36
N GLU A 43 22.38 14.67 14.34
CA GLU A 43 22.29 16.11 14.55
C GLU A 43 23.64 16.75 14.20
N THR A 44 23.73 17.29 13.00
CA THR A 44 24.71 18.30 12.63
C THR A 44 23.93 19.42 11.97
N GLU A 45 22.80 19.81 12.56
CA GLU A 45 22.15 21.10 12.33
C GLU A 45 22.90 22.19 13.12
N GLY A 46 24.22 22.26 12.90
CA GLY A 46 25.08 23.36 13.30
C GLY A 46 25.76 23.90 12.05
N ASN A 47 25.30 25.06 11.57
CA ASN A 47 25.95 25.87 10.53
C ASN A 47 26.26 25.17 9.20
N GLN A 48 25.24 24.81 8.42
CA GLN A 48 25.42 24.66 6.98
C GLN A 48 24.42 25.56 6.25
N THR A 49 24.98 26.63 5.71
CA THR A 49 24.48 27.51 4.66
C THR A 49 23.49 26.77 3.75
N HIS A 50 22.32 27.37 3.50
CA HIS A 50 21.32 26.90 2.53
C HIS A 50 21.91 26.85 1.10
N SER A 51 22.82 25.90 0.85
CA SER A 51 23.15 25.48 -0.50
C SER A 51 21.93 24.71 -0.98
N LYS A 52 21.11 25.35 -1.83
CA LYS A 52 20.05 24.69 -2.59
C LYS A 52 20.69 23.61 -3.44
N LYS A 53 20.87 22.41 -2.86
CA LYS A 53 21.25 21.21 -3.60
C LYS A 53 20.28 21.07 -4.77
N SER A 54 20.83 20.85 -5.96
CA SER A 54 20.00 20.75 -7.16
C SER A 54 19.13 19.50 -7.07
N LEU A 55 17.90 19.54 -7.59
CA LEU A 55 17.02 18.36 -7.69
C LEU A 55 17.70 17.16 -8.36
N LYS A 56 18.68 17.41 -9.24
CA LYS A 56 19.49 16.38 -9.90
C LYS A 56 20.24 15.47 -8.91
N GLU A 57 20.61 15.97 -7.75
CA GLU A 57 21.31 15.19 -6.72
C GLU A 57 20.40 14.15 -6.05
N TYR A 58 19.08 14.35 -6.12
CA TYR A 58 18.08 13.44 -5.55
C TYR A 58 17.53 12.44 -6.57
N LYS A 59 18.14 12.30 -7.76
CA LYS A 59 17.61 11.47 -8.85
C LYS A 59 17.32 10.03 -8.43
N LEU A 60 18.22 9.40 -7.66
CA LEU A 60 18.01 8.02 -7.20
C LEU A 60 16.81 7.89 -6.26
N MET A 61 16.65 8.86 -5.36
CA MET A 61 15.52 8.92 -4.43
C MET A 61 14.19 9.17 -5.16
N MET A 62 14.19 10.07 -6.16
CA MET A 62 13.02 10.29 -7.01
C MET A 62 12.58 8.99 -7.71
N ILE A 63 13.54 8.23 -8.27
CA ILE A 63 13.24 6.94 -8.91
C ILE A 63 12.64 5.95 -7.91
N GLY A 64 13.20 5.87 -6.69
CA GLY A 64 12.68 5.00 -5.63
C GLY A 64 11.25 5.34 -5.23
N ILE A 65 10.94 6.63 -5.08
CA ILE A 65 9.59 7.11 -4.73
C ILE A 65 8.60 6.81 -5.86
N VAL A 66 8.99 7.05 -7.10
CA VAL A 66 8.14 6.74 -8.26
C VAL A 66 7.84 5.25 -8.33
N ALA A 67 8.87 4.41 -8.19
CA ALA A 67 8.70 2.95 -8.22
C ALA A 67 7.82 2.45 -7.06
N LEU A 68 8.04 2.95 -5.84
CA LEU A 68 7.23 2.60 -4.67
C LEU A 68 5.77 3.01 -4.86
N GLY A 69 5.52 4.28 -5.23
CA GLY A 69 4.18 4.80 -5.46
C GLY A 69 3.45 4.02 -6.55
N MET A 70 4.10 3.76 -7.68
CA MET A 70 3.51 3.00 -8.80
C MET A 70 3.15 1.57 -8.39
N ILE A 71 4.02 0.85 -7.68
CA ILE A 71 3.75 -0.52 -7.23
C ILE A 71 2.65 -0.55 -6.18
N ALA A 72 2.62 0.41 -5.26
CA ALA A 72 1.55 0.56 -4.28
C ALA A 72 0.20 0.83 -4.98
N GLY A 73 0.18 1.72 -5.97
CA GLY A 73 -1.00 2.01 -6.78
C GLY A 73 -1.55 0.78 -7.50
N VAL A 74 -0.69 0.05 -8.21
CA VAL A 74 -1.07 -1.22 -8.89
C VAL A 74 -1.63 -2.23 -7.89
N SER A 75 -0.99 -2.38 -6.72
CA SER A 75 -1.48 -3.31 -5.68
C SER A 75 -2.90 -2.97 -5.24
N VAL A 76 -3.16 -1.68 -4.99
CA VAL A 76 -4.48 -1.20 -4.52
C VAL A 76 -5.55 -1.38 -5.60
N SER A 77 -5.25 -1.01 -6.85
CA SER A 77 -6.21 -1.10 -7.95
C SER A 77 -6.50 -2.54 -8.38
N LEU A 78 -5.58 -3.48 -8.18
CA LEU A 78 -5.84 -4.90 -8.40
C LEU A 78 -6.80 -5.48 -7.35
N ILE A 79 -6.74 -5.00 -6.11
CA ILE A 79 -7.48 -5.59 -5.00
C ILE A 79 -8.86 -4.95 -4.85
N SER A 80 -8.91 -3.63 -4.75
CA SER A 80 -10.11 -2.86 -4.38
C SER A 80 -11.35 -3.18 -5.23
N PRO A 81 -11.28 -3.14 -6.58
CA PRO A 81 -12.44 -3.48 -7.43
C PRO A 81 -12.75 -4.98 -7.46
N PHE A 82 -11.79 -5.85 -7.10
CA PHE A 82 -11.99 -7.29 -7.08
C PHE A 82 -12.61 -7.82 -5.78
N ILE A 83 -12.55 -7.09 -4.66
CA ILE A 83 -13.14 -7.55 -3.38
C ILE A 83 -14.63 -7.95 -3.56
N PRO A 84 -15.50 -7.13 -4.18
CA PRO A 84 -16.90 -7.53 -4.41
C PRO A 84 -17.03 -8.78 -5.29
N VAL A 85 -16.15 -8.93 -6.29
CA VAL A 85 -16.15 -10.08 -7.21
C VAL A 85 -15.70 -11.35 -6.49
N ILE A 86 -14.66 -11.27 -5.66
CA ILE A 86 -14.17 -12.36 -4.80
C ILE A 86 -15.30 -12.81 -3.87
N LEU A 87 -15.96 -11.87 -3.20
CA LEU A 87 -17.08 -12.17 -2.31
C LEU A 87 -18.23 -12.88 -3.04
N LYS A 88 -18.60 -12.40 -4.23
CA LYS A 88 -19.64 -13.03 -5.05
C LYS A 88 -19.25 -14.44 -5.48
N HIS A 89 -17.99 -14.67 -5.88
CA HIS A 89 -17.49 -15.99 -6.26
C HIS A 89 -17.44 -16.97 -5.08
N GLN A 90 -17.25 -16.46 -3.87
CA GLN A 90 -17.34 -17.24 -2.62
C GLN A 90 -18.81 -17.50 -2.19
N GLY A 91 -19.80 -17.13 -3.02
CA GLY A 91 -21.22 -17.39 -2.75
C GLY A 91 -21.90 -16.38 -1.82
N ILE A 92 -21.26 -15.25 -1.50
CA ILE A 92 -21.84 -14.21 -0.65
C ILE A 92 -22.93 -13.46 -1.43
N SER A 93 -24.09 -13.26 -0.79
CA SER A 93 -25.20 -12.51 -1.39
C SER A 93 -24.85 -11.03 -1.57
N VAL A 94 -25.41 -10.40 -2.61
CA VAL A 94 -25.11 -9.00 -2.95
C VAL A 94 -25.38 -8.04 -1.78
N SER A 95 -26.44 -8.28 -1.01
CA SER A 95 -26.77 -7.48 0.18
C SER A 95 -25.68 -7.57 1.26
N LEU A 96 -25.10 -8.76 1.46
CA LEU A 96 -24.00 -8.94 2.42
C LEU A 96 -22.69 -8.33 1.91
N ILE A 97 -22.43 -8.33 0.59
CA ILE A 97 -21.25 -7.65 0.03
C ILE A 97 -21.21 -6.18 0.45
N GLY A 98 -22.34 -5.48 0.36
CA GLY A 98 -22.44 -4.08 0.81
C GLY A 98 -22.08 -3.91 2.29
N LEU A 99 -22.54 -4.83 3.15
CA LEU A 99 -22.20 -4.84 4.58
C LEU A 99 -20.70 -5.06 4.82
N PHE A 100 -20.09 -6.00 4.10
CA PHE A 100 -18.64 -6.26 4.20
C PHE A 100 -17.83 -5.03 3.80
N MET A 101 -18.20 -4.37 2.70
CA MET A 101 -17.54 -3.14 2.25
C MET A 101 -17.69 -2.01 3.27
N ALA A 102 -18.86 -1.86 3.90
CA ALA A 102 -19.06 -0.89 4.97
C ALA A 102 -18.17 -1.18 6.19
N MET A 103 -18.05 -2.45 6.61
CA MET A 103 -17.20 -2.86 7.73
C MET A 103 -15.71 -2.60 7.46
N ILE A 104 -15.24 -2.83 6.22
CA ILE A 104 -13.88 -2.49 5.78
C ILE A 104 -13.62 -0.99 5.96
N SER A 105 -14.52 -0.15 5.44
CA SER A 105 -14.40 1.31 5.52
C SER A 105 -14.42 1.82 6.97
N LEU A 106 -15.34 1.31 7.80
CA LEU A 106 -15.39 1.65 9.23
C LEU A 106 -14.08 1.25 9.92
N THR A 107 -13.56 0.06 9.62
CA THR A 107 -12.29 -0.40 10.19
C THR A 107 -11.16 0.56 9.86
N ALA A 108 -11.04 1.01 8.60
CA ALA A 108 -10.01 1.97 8.21
C ALA A 108 -10.13 3.30 8.98
N ILE A 109 -11.36 3.82 9.12
CA ILE A 109 -11.63 5.07 9.87
C ILE A 109 -11.22 4.93 11.34
N PHE A 110 -11.58 3.83 12.00
CA PHE A 110 -11.25 3.61 13.41
C PHE A 110 -9.78 3.19 13.63
N ALA A 111 -9.12 2.60 12.64
CA ALA A 111 -7.71 2.23 12.70
C ALA A 111 -6.79 3.45 12.63
N ALA A 112 -7.13 4.45 11.83
CA ALA A 112 -6.31 5.65 11.63
C ALA A 112 -5.83 6.34 12.93
N PRO A 113 -6.69 6.66 13.92
CA PRO A 113 -6.25 7.29 15.16
C PRO A 113 -5.37 6.37 16.04
N ILE A 114 -5.53 5.05 15.95
CA ILE A 114 -4.68 4.08 16.66
C ILE A 114 -3.25 4.19 16.12
N TYR A 115 -3.13 4.31 14.80
CA TYR A 115 -1.85 4.42 14.11
C TYR A 115 -1.21 5.81 14.19
N ALA A 116 -1.99 6.85 14.52
CA ALA A 116 -1.47 8.21 14.75
C ALA A 116 -0.72 8.38 16.09
N SER A 117 -0.61 7.33 16.92
CA SER A 117 0.06 7.40 18.22
C SER A 117 1.59 7.46 18.14
N LYS A 118 2.24 8.09 19.14
CA LYS A 118 3.71 8.24 19.21
C LYS A 118 4.48 6.90 19.11
N ASN A 119 3.88 5.80 19.55
CA ASN A 119 4.51 4.48 19.51
C ASN A 119 4.72 4.00 18.06
N VAL A 120 3.86 4.40 17.14
CA VAL A 120 3.92 3.99 15.73
C VAL A 120 5.05 4.70 15.00
N SER A 121 5.29 5.98 15.31
CA SER A 121 6.43 6.74 14.78
C SER A 121 7.78 6.06 15.06
N ARG A 122 7.92 5.39 16.23
CA ARG A 122 9.13 4.66 16.61
C ARG A 122 9.36 3.37 15.80
N TYR A 123 8.29 2.67 15.41
CA TYR A 123 8.37 1.36 14.78
C TYR A 123 7.82 1.34 13.34
N LYS A 124 7.60 2.49 12.71
CA LYS A 124 6.97 2.64 11.38
C LYS A 124 7.52 1.70 10.30
N GLN A 125 8.85 1.49 10.22
CA GLN A 125 9.43 0.56 9.23
C GLN A 125 9.02 -0.90 9.48
N TRP A 126 9.06 -1.35 10.73
CA TRP A 126 8.61 -2.70 11.10
C TRP A 126 7.11 -2.86 10.92
N LEU A 127 6.35 -1.82 11.27
CA LEU A 127 4.91 -1.81 11.05
C LEU A 127 4.57 -1.92 9.56
N PHE A 128 5.21 -1.14 8.70
CA PHE A 128 5.05 -1.22 7.25
C PHE A 128 5.37 -2.62 6.74
N PHE A 129 6.55 -3.14 7.09
CA PHE A 129 7.02 -4.47 6.68
C PHE A 129 6.03 -5.58 7.05
N ILE A 130 5.64 -5.65 8.32
CA ILE A 130 4.76 -6.71 8.82
C ILE A 130 3.38 -6.57 8.18
N SER A 131 2.88 -5.34 8.03
CA SER A 131 1.55 -5.11 7.48
C SER A 131 1.46 -5.51 6.01
N GLU A 132 2.43 -5.11 5.17
CA GLU A 132 2.45 -5.50 3.75
C GLU A 132 2.63 -7.01 3.57
N LEU A 133 3.52 -7.63 4.36
CA LEU A 133 3.76 -9.07 4.29
C LEU A 133 2.50 -9.86 4.67
N VAL A 134 1.89 -9.53 5.81
CA VAL A 134 0.70 -10.23 6.29
C VAL A 134 -0.49 -9.93 5.37
N ALA A 135 -0.65 -8.71 4.88
CA ALA A 135 -1.69 -8.38 3.90
C ALA A 135 -1.55 -9.18 2.60
N GLY A 136 -0.32 -9.36 2.11
CA GLY A 136 -0.04 -10.22 0.95
C GLY A 136 -0.40 -11.69 1.19
N LEU A 137 -0.03 -12.26 2.35
CA LEU A 137 -0.38 -13.64 2.70
C LEU A 137 -1.90 -13.84 2.84
N LEU A 138 -2.60 -12.87 3.41
CA LEU A 138 -4.06 -12.90 3.54
C LEU A 138 -4.77 -12.91 2.18
N LEU A 139 -4.22 -12.24 1.16
CA LEU A 139 -4.76 -12.28 -0.20
C LEU A 139 -4.70 -13.69 -0.79
N LEU A 140 -3.59 -14.40 -0.57
CA LEU A 140 -3.42 -15.76 -1.07
C LEU A 140 -4.41 -16.74 -0.44
N MET A 141 -4.91 -16.47 0.76
CA MET A 141 -5.96 -17.30 1.38
C MET A 141 -7.27 -17.28 0.58
N PHE A 142 -7.54 -16.24 -0.21
CA PHE A 142 -8.74 -16.19 -1.07
C PHE A 142 -8.68 -17.13 -2.28
N LEU A 143 -7.55 -17.79 -2.53
CA LEU A 143 -7.44 -18.86 -3.54
C LEU A 143 -8.20 -20.13 -3.15
N THR A 144 -8.57 -20.27 -1.87
CA THR A 144 -9.38 -21.40 -1.38
C THR A 144 -10.80 -20.95 -1.04
N SER A 145 -11.73 -21.89 -1.00
CA SER A 145 -13.09 -21.60 -0.53
C SER A 145 -13.10 -21.42 0.98
N LEU A 146 -13.59 -20.28 1.45
CA LEU A 146 -13.61 -19.93 2.86
C LEU A 146 -15.04 -19.63 3.35
N PRO A 147 -15.37 -19.97 4.60
CA PRO A 147 -16.60 -19.53 5.24
C PRO A 147 -16.72 -18.00 5.26
N SER A 148 -17.94 -17.49 5.12
CA SER A 148 -18.25 -16.05 5.08
C SER A 148 -17.68 -15.27 6.28
N LEU A 149 -17.73 -15.84 7.47
CA LEU A 149 -17.17 -15.23 8.68
C LEU A 149 -15.64 -15.08 8.59
N ILE A 150 -14.94 -16.09 8.07
CA ILE A 150 -13.48 -16.04 7.91
C ILE A 150 -13.11 -14.98 6.87
N ILE A 151 -13.86 -14.90 5.77
CA ILE A 151 -13.66 -13.85 4.76
C ILE A 151 -13.82 -12.45 5.38
N LEU A 152 -14.84 -12.24 6.20
CA LEU A 152 -15.06 -10.96 6.86
C LEU A 152 -13.88 -10.59 7.77
N LEU A 153 -13.43 -11.54 8.60
CA LEU A 153 -12.30 -11.35 9.50
C LEU A 153 -11.01 -11.02 8.72
N ILE A 154 -10.74 -11.72 7.62
CA ILE A 154 -9.60 -11.45 6.75
C ILE A 154 -9.68 -10.03 6.19
N LEU A 155 -10.84 -9.61 5.68
CA LEU A 155 -11.01 -8.28 5.07
C LEU A 155 -10.89 -7.15 6.10
N VAL A 156 -11.49 -7.31 7.28
CA VAL A 156 -11.37 -6.35 8.40
C VAL A 156 -9.92 -6.26 8.85
N PHE A 157 -9.27 -7.39 9.10
CA PHE A 157 -7.87 -7.40 9.54
C PHE A 157 -6.94 -6.82 8.47
N ARG A 158 -7.17 -7.12 7.19
CA ARG A 158 -6.43 -6.52 6.07
C ARG A 158 -6.64 -5.00 6.01
N ALA A 159 -7.87 -4.51 6.20
CA ALA A 159 -8.15 -3.08 6.21
C ALA A 159 -7.38 -2.35 7.32
N PHE A 160 -7.31 -2.97 8.50
CA PHE A 160 -6.52 -2.49 9.63
C PHE A 160 -5.03 -2.42 9.28
N LEU A 161 -4.45 -3.50 8.75
CA LEU A 161 -3.04 -3.56 8.33
C LEU A 161 -2.71 -2.54 7.24
N TYR A 162 -3.55 -2.44 6.21
CA TYR A 162 -3.36 -1.49 5.11
C TYR A 162 -3.38 -0.04 5.59
N THR A 163 -4.27 0.29 6.53
CA THR A 163 -4.29 1.63 7.15
C THR A 163 -2.98 1.90 7.91
N GLY A 164 -2.48 0.90 8.64
CA GLY A 164 -1.21 0.98 9.34
C GLY A 164 -0.01 1.13 8.40
N SER A 165 0.05 0.38 7.29
CA SER A 165 1.13 0.50 6.30
C SER A 165 1.10 1.84 5.59
N ALA A 166 -0.07 2.34 5.19
CA ALA A 166 -0.21 3.64 4.55
C ALA A 166 0.31 4.79 5.44
N ILE A 167 -0.12 4.84 6.71
CA ILE A 167 0.35 5.86 7.67
C ILE A 167 1.85 5.70 7.94
N ALA A 168 2.33 4.46 8.11
CA ALA A 168 3.75 4.21 8.31
C ALA A 168 4.60 4.66 7.12
N GLN A 169 4.13 4.45 5.90
CA GLN A 169 4.79 4.90 4.68
C GLN A 169 4.88 6.43 4.64
N GLU A 170 3.77 7.14 4.89
CA GLU A 170 3.76 8.60 4.93
C GLU A 170 4.73 9.15 5.98
N LEU A 171 4.81 8.53 7.16
CA LEU A 171 5.77 8.91 8.20
C LEU A 171 7.23 8.64 7.80
N ILE A 172 7.49 7.57 7.03
CA ILE A 172 8.82 7.29 6.48
C ILE A 172 9.17 8.35 5.43
N GLU A 173 8.24 8.70 4.55
CA GLU A 173 8.39 9.73 3.53
C GLU A 173 8.66 11.11 4.15
N LEU A 174 7.93 11.50 5.20
CA LEU A 174 8.13 12.76 5.93
C LEU A 174 9.55 12.90 6.51
N GLU A 175 10.13 11.82 7.01
CA GLU A 175 11.48 11.84 7.57
C GLU A 175 12.58 11.76 6.49
N LEU A 176 12.27 11.15 5.35
CA LEU A 176 13.21 10.96 4.26
C LEU A 176 13.30 12.18 3.34
N PHE A 177 12.17 12.85 3.11
CA PHE A 177 12.05 13.88 2.10
C PHE A 177 12.82 15.16 2.49
N PRO A 178 13.61 15.75 1.57
CA PRO A 178 14.37 16.95 1.88
C PRO A 178 13.40 18.11 2.17
N LYS A 179 13.52 18.72 3.37
CA LYS A 179 12.68 19.84 3.84
C LYS A 179 12.46 20.94 2.78
N PRO A 180 13.47 21.39 2.01
CA PRO A 180 13.28 22.44 0.99
C PRO A 180 12.39 22.05 -0.20
N HIS A 181 12.19 20.76 -0.44
CA HIS A 181 11.44 20.23 -1.59
C HIS A 181 10.34 19.24 -1.16
N LEU A 182 9.94 19.26 0.11
CA LEU A 182 9.01 18.29 0.70
C LEU A 182 7.72 18.13 -0.13
N GLY A 183 7.08 19.24 -0.49
CA GLY A 183 5.86 19.24 -1.29
C GLY A 183 6.04 18.65 -2.70
N PHE A 184 7.22 18.84 -3.32
CA PHE A 184 7.52 18.25 -4.63
C PHE A 184 7.63 16.72 -4.53
N PHE A 185 8.31 16.20 -3.50
CA PHE A 185 8.45 14.77 -3.30
C PHE A 185 7.12 14.08 -2.92
N PHE A 186 6.28 14.72 -2.12
CA PHE A 186 4.91 14.23 -1.89
C PHE A 186 4.07 14.25 -3.17
N GLY A 187 4.13 15.34 -3.94
CA GLY A 187 3.46 15.43 -5.22
C GLY A 187 3.90 14.31 -6.18
N LEU A 188 5.20 14.00 -6.20
CA LEU A 188 5.76 12.90 -6.98
C LEU A 188 5.27 11.53 -6.50
N SER A 189 5.27 11.28 -5.18
CA SER A 189 4.77 10.04 -4.57
C SER A 189 3.31 9.80 -4.94
N GLN A 190 2.44 10.80 -4.70
CA GLN A 190 1.00 10.72 -4.98
C GLN A 190 0.69 10.60 -6.47
N SER A 191 1.40 11.35 -7.33
CA SER A 191 1.23 11.24 -8.78
C SER A 191 1.62 9.85 -9.29
N SER A 192 2.70 9.28 -8.75
CA SER A 192 3.16 7.93 -9.11
C SER A 192 2.18 6.86 -8.64
N PHE A 193 1.58 7.05 -7.46
CA PHE A 193 0.48 6.21 -6.98
C PHE A 193 -0.70 6.21 -7.94
N PHE A 194 -1.19 7.38 -8.38
CA PHE A 194 -2.28 7.44 -9.35
C PHE A 194 -1.94 6.82 -10.70
N ILE A 195 -0.69 6.93 -11.16
CA ILE A 195 -0.24 6.23 -12.37
C ILE A 195 -0.32 4.72 -12.17
N GLY A 196 0.15 4.22 -11.01
CA GLY A 196 0.04 2.82 -10.65
C GLY A 196 -1.40 2.33 -10.60
N ASP A 197 -2.25 3.06 -9.89
CA ASP A 197 -3.70 2.79 -9.76
C ASP A 197 -4.39 2.81 -11.13
N ALA A 198 -3.93 3.65 -12.05
CA ALA A 198 -4.46 3.67 -13.40
C ALA A 198 -4.08 2.44 -14.24
N LEU A 199 -2.90 1.87 -13.99
CA LEU A 199 -2.34 0.76 -14.77
C LEU A 199 -2.90 -0.59 -14.35
N GLY A 200 -3.00 -0.84 -13.04
CA GLY A 200 -3.58 -2.08 -12.51
C GLY A 200 -5.05 -2.17 -12.87
#